data_AF-A0A3M2KPD5-F1
#
_entry.id   AF-A0A3M2KPD5-F1
#
_cell.length_a   1.000
_cell.length_b   1.000
_cell.length_c   1.000
_cell.angle_alpha   90.00
_cell.angle_beta   90.00
_cell.angle_gamma   90.00
#
_symmetry.space_group_name_H-M   'P 1'
#
loop_
_entity.id
_entity.type
_entity.pdbx_description
1 polymer ?
#
loop_
_entity_poly.entity_id
_entity_poly.type
_entity_poly.pdbx_seq_one_letter_code
_entity_poly.pdbx_strand_id
1 'polypeptide(L)'
;PAPPSAAPPTPTQLSVPATPPPSPAPNGPVDAMATMTSAAPPPGYGPPPGQGGQGGQGYGYPQQAPGTPAYGYPQQGDPNNPYGGGYGGPGGPGGYGPPGPGGPGGRKNNQTLWIVVAAVVVLALGIGVAVFAMGGDDNDKAGGGGTETPTSEQPTEPTDDPTPTPDPTPTDDPTIGGEDQIPTEMVGAWEGEMTSSQGDTWFQRIEISEGYTGDIITTQYTVLAGTLCMESSVLESSGTVVTLNSDSIDDQWPSGANCSPWGEQTLEYSGGSLVWSAPSFGVESSMTMAEAGAGNDAMPYDIYSETWVGPDLTAETETTASAGELGVTFTNGTCTWESTMVAGGLQATQVIIGPGDAVSGGCDPLPSYRIHWTGDDPETITFSPMDGGEGEFNANLSD
;
A
#
# COMPACT_ATOMS: atom_id res chain seq x y z
N PRO A 1 49.86 -2.06 47.15
CA PRO A 1 48.49 -1.58 47.45
C PRO A 1 48.07 -0.53 46.40
N ALA A 2 47.21 -0.94 45.47
CA ALA A 2 46.66 -0.04 44.46
C ALA A 2 45.60 0.89 45.08
N PRO A 3 45.49 2.15 44.61
CA PRO A 3 44.44 3.06 45.08
C PRO A 3 43.05 2.56 44.65
N PRO A 4 41.99 2.82 45.44
CA PRO A 4 40.64 2.40 45.11
C PRO A 4 40.12 3.13 43.86
N SER A 5 39.42 2.39 42.99
CA SER A 5 38.71 2.93 41.83
C SER A 5 37.70 3.99 42.25
N ALA A 6 37.69 5.11 41.51
CA ALA A 6 36.72 6.18 41.67
C ALA A 6 35.31 5.68 41.31
N ALA A 7 34.32 6.11 42.10
CA ALA A 7 32.91 5.81 41.87
C ALA A 7 32.41 6.48 40.58
N PRO A 8 31.48 5.83 39.84
CA PRO A 8 30.87 6.41 38.65
C PRO A 8 30.05 7.66 39.00
N PRO A 9 29.97 8.65 38.10
CA PRO A 9 29.21 9.87 38.33
C PRO A 9 27.71 9.58 38.44
N THR A 10 27.07 10.27 39.39
CA THR A 10 25.62 10.27 39.58
C THR A 10 24.93 10.89 38.36
N PRO A 11 23.89 10.26 37.79
CA PRO A 11 23.18 10.81 36.64
C PRO A 11 22.51 12.14 37.02
N THR A 12 22.71 13.14 36.17
CA THR A 12 22.08 14.45 36.28
C THR A 12 20.59 14.28 35.99
N GLN A 13 19.72 14.71 36.91
CA GLN A 13 18.28 14.67 36.71
C GLN A 13 17.88 15.46 35.46
N LEU A 14 17.14 14.81 34.56
CA LEU A 14 16.46 15.45 33.44
C LEU A 14 15.54 16.55 33.98
N SER A 15 15.72 17.76 33.43
CA SER A 15 14.83 18.89 33.62
C SER A 15 13.42 18.54 33.16
N VAL A 16 12.45 18.87 34.01
CA VAL A 16 11.01 18.77 33.75
C VAL A 16 10.63 19.59 32.49
N PRO A 17 9.75 19.11 31.60
CA PRO A 17 9.30 19.87 30.43
C PRO A 17 8.66 21.19 30.83
N ALA A 18 9.00 22.26 30.11
CA ALA A 18 8.34 23.55 30.24
C ALA A 18 6.84 23.43 29.92
N THR A 19 6.02 24.11 30.70
CA THR A 19 4.57 24.21 30.48
C THR A 19 4.32 24.89 29.12
N PRO A 20 3.37 24.38 28.30
CA PRO A 20 3.05 24.99 27.02
C PRO A 20 2.55 26.43 27.21
N PRO A 21 2.85 27.35 26.27
CA PRO A 21 2.39 28.72 26.34
C PRO A 21 0.85 28.78 26.32
N PRO A 22 0.23 29.75 27.02
CA PRO A 22 -1.22 29.91 26.99
C PRO A 22 -1.69 30.20 25.57
N SER A 23 -2.77 29.53 25.17
CA SER A 23 -3.42 29.76 23.88
C SER A 23 -3.77 31.24 23.70
N PRO A 24 -3.52 31.83 22.52
CA PRO A 24 -3.90 33.22 22.25
C PRO A 24 -5.42 33.39 22.35
N ALA A 25 -5.82 34.52 22.93
CA ALA A 25 -7.23 34.88 23.07
C ALA A 25 -7.91 35.00 21.68
N PRO A 26 -9.21 34.66 21.56
CA PRO A 26 -9.93 34.75 20.30
C PRO A 26 -9.93 36.18 19.78
N ASN A 27 -9.30 36.39 18.63
CA ASN A 27 -9.33 37.67 17.93
C ASN A 27 -10.77 37.97 17.47
N GLY A 28 -11.17 39.23 17.66
CA GLY A 28 -12.46 39.77 17.23
C GLY A 28 -12.64 39.79 15.71
N PRO A 29 -13.77 40.34 15.22
CA PRO A 29 -14.20 40.22 13.84
C PRO A 29 -13.19 40.87 12.90
N VAL A 30 -12.62 40.06 12.00
CA VAL A 30 -11.80 40.53 10.87
C VAL A 30 -12.71 40.84 9.68
N ASP A 31 -12.56 42.04 9.14
CA ASP A 31 -13.18 42.48 7.89
C ASP A 31 -12.67 41.58 6.73
N ALA A 32 -13.61 41.01 5.98
CA ALA A 32 -13.34 40.16 4.84
C ALA A 32 -12.71 40.98 3.69
N MET A 33 -11.47 40.66 3.31
CA MET A 33 -10.90 41.06 2.03
C MET A 33 -11.30 40.08 0.93
N ALA A 34 -11.46 40.63 -0.27
CA ALA A 34 -12.09 40.04 -1.43
C ALA A 34 -11.34 38.85 -2.04
N THR A 35 -12.03 37.72 -2.14
CA THR A 35 -11.67 36.59 -2.99
C THR A 35 -12.23 36.83 -4.40
N MET A 36 -11.40 36.66 -5.42
CA MET A 36 -11.80 36.71 -6.84
C MET A 36 -12.82 35.60 -7.14
N THR A 37 -14.02 35.99 -7.56
CA THR A 37 -15.09 35.08 -7.99
C THR A 37 -15.23 35.14 -9.51
N SER A 38 -15.07 34.01 -10.18
CA SER A 38 -15.41 33.82 -11.60
C SER A 38 -16.80 33.19 -11.73
N ALA A 39 -17.49 33.58 -12.81
CA ALA A 39 -18.73 33.03 -13.38
C ALA A 39 -20.04 33.12 -12.56
N ALA A 40 -20.91 34.05 -13.02
CA ALA A 40 -22.30 34.21 -12.60
C ALA A 40 -23.24 33.17 -13.28
N PRO A 41 -24.21 32.57 -12.56
CA PRO A 41 -25.29 31.80 -13.18
C PRO A 41 -26.46 32.69 -13.65
N PRO A 42 -27.22 32.27 -14.68
CA PRO A 42 -28.33 33.04 -15.26
C PRO A 42 -29.59 33.10 -14.37
N PRO A 43 -30.49 34.09 -14.59
CA PRO A 43 -31.59 34.38 -13.67
C PRO A 43 -32.86 33.56 -13.92
N GLY A 44 -33.37 32.96 -12.84
CA GLY A 44 -34.80 33.04 -12.46
C GLY A 44 -35.83 32.15 -13.18
N TYR A 45 -36.32 31.14 -12.47
CA TYR A 45 -37.69 30.63 -12.61
C TYR A 45 -38.40 30.69 -11.26
N GLY A 46 -39.52 31.42 -11.21
CA GLY A 46 -40.33 31.64 -10.02
C GLY A 46 -41.27 30.46 -9.70
N PRO A 47 -41.83 30.43 -8.48
CA PRO A 47 -42.78 29.40 -8.06
C PRO A 47 -44.18 29.61 -8.68
N PRO A 48 -44.91 28.54 -9.01
CA PRO A 48 -46.22 28.62 -9.64
C PRO A 48 -47.32 29.14 -8.69
N PRO A 49 -48.30 29.92 -9.19
CA PRO A 49 -49.39 30.48 -8.40
C PRO A 49 -50.43 29.41 -8.04
N GLY A 50 -50.83 29.41 -6.76
CA GLY A 50 -51.85 28.54 -6.20
C GLY A 50 -53.25 28.81 -6.77
N GLN A 51 -53.96 27.71 -7.02
CA GLN A 51 -55.36 27.69 -7.43
C GLN A 51 -56.22 27.21 -6.24
N GLY A 52 -57.28 27.97 -5.94
CA GLY A 52 -58.06 27.86 -4.72
C GLY A 52 -59.06 26.70 -4.67
N GLY A 53 -59.18 26.13 -3.46
CA GLY A 53 -60.42 26.04 -2.68
C GLY A 53 -61.55 25.12 -3.12
N GLN A 54 -61.78 24.03 -2.37
CA GLN A 54 -63.12 23.66 -1.87
C GLN A 54 -63.02 22.69 -0.67
N GLY A 55 -63.95 22.84 0.27
CA GLY A 55 -63.82 22.46 1.68
C GLY A 55 -63.95 20.98 2.07
N GLY A 56 -63.55 20.69 3.31
CA GLY A 56 -63.75 19.41 3.98
C GLY A 56 -63.24 19.47 5.42
N GLN A 57 -64.04 19.00 6.38
CA GLN A 57 -63.98 19.31 7.81
C GLN A 57 -63.10 18.36 8.64
N GLY A 58 -62.53 18.85 9.75
CA GLY A 58 -62.56 18.13 11.05
C GLY A 58 -61.25 17.68 11.72
N TYR A 59 -61.02 18.21 12.95
CA TYR A 59 -60.29 17.66 14.13
C TYR A 59 -58.78 17.31 13.98
N GLY A 60 -57.82 17.58 14.88
CA GLY A 60 -57.68 18.10 16.25
C GLY A 60 -56.22 17.81 16.72
N TYR A 61 -55.62 18.73 17.49
CA TYR A 61 -54.23 18.83 18.07
C TYR A 61 -53.74 17.66 18.97
N PRO A 62 -52.50 17.65 19.60
CA PRO A 62 -51.32 18.54 19.48
C PRO A 62 -49.90 17.87 19.43
N GLN A 63 -48.96 18.67 18.90
CA GLN A 63 -47.55 18.91 19.27
C GLN A 63 -46.97 18.32 20.59
N GLN A 64 -45.77 17.72 20.53
CA GLN A 64 -44.87 17.51 21.66
C GLN A 64 -43.45 18.02 21.35
N ALA A 65 -42.84 18.62 22.38
CA ALA A 65 -41.60 19.38 22.39
C ALA A 65 -40.38 18.53 22.85
N PRO A 66 -39.14 19.04 22.70
CA PRO A 66 -37.88 18.30 22.91
C PRO A 66 -37.36 18.38 24.36
N GLY A 67 -36.77 17.29 24.86
CA GLY A 67 -36.12 17.22 26.18
C GLY A 67 -34.80 16.42 26.17
N THR A 68 -33.74 17.05 26.66
CA THR A 68 -32.38 16.55 26.95
C THR A 68 -32.27 16.01 28.41
N PRO A 69 -31.10 15.60 28.93
CA PRO A 69 -30.51 14.25 28.93
C PRO A 69 -30.42 13.62 30.35
N ALA A 70 -30.27 12.29 30.47
CA ALA A 70 -30.06 11.62 31.77
C ALA A 70 -28.95 10.56 31.73
N TYR A 71 -27.97 10.77 32.61
CA TYR A 71 -26.81 9.94 32.97
C TYR A 71 -27.23 8.71 33.80
N GLY A 72 -26.64 7.53 33.55
CA GLY A 72 -26.80 6.34 34.40
C GLY A 72 -25.72 5.28 34.16
N TYR A 73 -24.90 5.03 35.17
CA TYR A 73 -23.80 4.05 35.28
C TYR A 73 -24.32 2.61 35.56
N PRO A 74 -23.46 1.56 35.54
CA PRO A 74 -23.78 0.18 35.13
C PRO A 74 -24.24 -0.72 36.28
N GLN A 75 -24.96 -1.78 35.94
CA GLN A 75 -25.35 -2.83 36.87
C GLN A 75 -24.64 -4.15 36.53
N GLN A 76 -23.75 -4.53 37.43
CA GLN A 76 -23.06 -5.81 37.52
C GLN A 76 -23.97 -6.79 38.31
N GLY A 77 -24.22 -7.99 37.79
CA GLY A 77 -25.10 -9.00 38.38
C GLY A 77 -24.53 -10.42 38.26
N ASP A 78 -24.41 -11.05 39.42
CA ASP A 78 -23.70 -12.28 39.81
C ASP A 78 -24.14 -13.61 39.13
N PRO A 79 -23.28 -14.65 39.10
CA PRO A 79 -23.54 -15.97 38.55
C PRO A 79 -23.78 -17.03 39.64
N ASN A 80 -25.03 -17.36 39.96
CA ASN A 80 -25.40 -18.65 40.56
C ASN A 80 -26.92 -18.75 40.77
N ASN A 81 -27.62 -19.60 40.00
CA ASN A 81 -28.81 -20.26 40.58
C ASN A 81 -29.15 -21.60 39.88
N PRO A 82 -29.15 -22.71 40.63
CA PRO A 82 -29.58 -24.03 40.17
C PRO A 82 -31.05 -24.33 40.57
N TYR A 83 -31.75 -25.11 39.74
CA TYR A 83 -33.09 -25.72 39.91
C TYR A 83 -34.38 -24.93 39.57
N GLY A 84 -35.18 -25.53 38.67
CA GLY A 84 -36.61 -25.30 38.43
C GLY A 84 -36.92 -25.09 36.95
N GLY A 85 -37.31 -26.09 36.13
CA GLY A 85 -38.63 -26.75 36.08
C GLY A 85 -39.60 -25.91 35.21
N GLY A 86 -40.25 -26.34 34.13
CA GLY A 86 -40.42 -27.60 33.43
C GLY A 86 -41.78 -27.54 32.70
N TYR A 87 -41.84 -27.74 31.37
CA TYR A 87 -43.01 -28.05 30.51
C TYR A 87 -42.38 -28.41 29.15
N GLY A 88 -42.59 -29.54 28.45
CA GLY A 88 -43.69 -30.48 28.37
C GLY A 88 -44.07 -30.60 26.88
N GLY A 89 -43.50 -31.57 26.14
CA GLY A 89 -43.81 -31.79 24.71
C GLY A 89 -43.43 -33.20 24.22
N PRO A 90 -44.27 -33.90 23.42
CA PRO A 90 -44.27 -35.36 23.34
C PRO A 90 -43.67 -35.95 22.04
N GLY A 91 -42.84 -36.99 22.21
CA GLY A 91 -42.89 -38.23 21.41
C GLY A 91 -42.17 -38.28 20.05
N GLY A 92 -40.99 -38.92 20.02
CA GLY A 92 -40.35 -39.41 18.78
C GLY A 92 -39.25 -40.45 19.07
N PRO A 93 -39.36 -41.71 18.61
CA PRO A 93 -38.47 -42.81 19.01
C PRO A 93 -37.28 -43.05 18.08
N GLY A 94 -36.09 -43.22 18.67
CA GLY A 94 -35.08 -44.20 18.26
C GLY A 94 -34.02 -43.78 17.23
N GLY A 95 -32.74 -43.88 17.62
CA GLY A 95 -31.62 -43.87 16.67
C GLY A 95 -30.25 -43.76 17.33
N TYR A 96 -29.69 -44.88 17.79
CA TYR A 96 -28.28 -44.99 18.18
C TYR A 96 -27.39 -45.03 16.92
N GLY A 97 -26.49 -44.05 16.78
CA GLY A 97 -25.44 -44.04 15.76
C GLY A 97 -24.09 -44.51 16.33
N PRO A 98 -23.27 -45.27 15.56
CA PRO A 98 -22.04 -45.91 16.03
C PRO A 98 -20.83 -44.94 16.13
N PRO A 99 -19.84 -45.24 17.01
CA PRO A 99 -18.64 -44.43 17.18
C PRO A 99 -17.69 -44.55 15.98
N GLY A 100 -17.27 -43.40 15.44
CA GLY A 100 -16.33 -43.30 14.34
C GLY A 100 -14.86 -43.45 14.78
N PRO A 101 -13.96 -43.94 13.90
CA PRO A 101 -12.63 -44.45 14.26
C PRO A 101 -11.57 -43.35 14.42
N GLY A 102 -10.70 -43.50 15.42
CA GLY A 102 -9.56 -42.63 15.69
C GLY A 102 -8.46 -42.71 14.63
N GLY A 103 -7.93 -41.54 14.27
CA GLY A 103 -6.76 -41.38 13.40
C GLY A 103 -5.46 -41.10 14.19
N PRO A 104 -4.29 -41.46 13.64
CA PRO A 104 -3.07 -41.72 14.42
C PRO A 104 -2.19 -40.48 14.60
N GLY A 105 -1.64 -40.32 15.82
CA GLY A 105 -0.58 -39.36 16.12
C GLY A 105 0.74 -39.70 15.40
N GLY A 106 1.30 -38.68 14.74
CA GLY A 106 2.61 -38.73 14.06
C GLY A 106 3.61 -37.80 14.73
N ARG A 107 4.81 -38.33 14.98
CA ARG A 107 5.92 -37.75 15.74
C ARG A 107 6.58 -36.56 15.04
N LYS A 108 7.02 -35.57 15.84
CA LYS A 108 7.96 -34.50 15.48
C LYS A 108 9.33 -35.11 15.13
N ASN A 109 9.86 -34.86 13.93
CA ASN A 109 11.25 -35.11 13.55
C ASN A 109 11.92 -33.80 13.06
N ASN A 110 12.94 -33.37 13.80
CA ASN A 110 13.62 -32.08 13.66
C ASN A 110 14.73 -32.12 12.59
N GLN A 111 14.43 -32.67 11.40
CA GLN A 111 15.44 -32.98 10.38
C GLN A 111 15.43 -32.02 9.18
N THR A 112 14.48 -31.09 9.13
CA THR A 112 14.36 -30.06 8.08
C THR A 112 15.38 -28.92 8.23
N LEU A 113 15.95 -28.72 9.43
CA LEU A 113 16.89 -27.62 9.71
C LEU A 113 18.27 -27.78 9.03
N TRP A 114 18.66 -29.00 8.63
CA TRP A 114 19.96 -29.23 7.99
C TRP A 114 19.94 -29.10 6.45
N ILE A 115 18.76 -29.09 5.83
CA ILE A 115 18.65 -28.98 4.36
C ILE A 115 18.70 -27.50 3.93
N VAL A 116 18.21 -26.58 4.77
CA VAL A 116 18.22 -25.13 4.48
C VAL A 116 19.65 -24.56 4.47
N VAL A 117 20.52 -25.00 5.38
CA VAL A 117 21.92 -24.52 5.44
C VAL A 117 22.74 -24.98 4.21
N ALA A 118 22.39 -26.10 3.58
CA ALA A 118 23.06 -26.57 2.38
C ALA A 118 22.63 -25.81 1.10
N ALA A 119 21.40 -25.29 1.06
CA ALA A 119 20.90 -24.52 -0.10
C ALA A 119 21.51 -23.11 -0.16
N VAL A 120 21.72 -22.46 0.99
CA VAL A 120 22.29 -21.09 1.06
C VAL A 120 23.75 -21.05 0.61
N VAL A 121 24.54 -22.11 0.86
CA VAL A 121 25.95 -22.18 0.42
C VAL A 121 26.08 -22.38 -1.09
N VAL A 122 25.09 -22.99 -1.75
CA VAL A 122 25.10 -23.16 -3.21
C VAL A 122 24.70 -21.88 -3.93
N LEU A 123 23.78 -21.08 -3.37
CA LEU A 123 23.42 -19.77 -3.94
C LEU A 123 24.55 -18.74 -3.79
N ALA A 124 25.30 -18.75 -2.69
CA ALA A 124 26.42 -17.84 -2.47
C ALA A 124 27.64 -18.10 -3.39
N LEU A 125 27.74 -19.28 -4.01
CA LEU A 125 28.80 -19.61 -4.98
C LEU A 125 28.34 -19.56 -6.44
N GLY A 126 27.04 -19.33 -6.68
CA GLY A 126 26.41 -19.43 -8.00
C GLY A 126 26.24 -18.12 -8.78
N ILE A 127 26.64 -16.98 -8.22
CA ILE A 127 26.58 -15.67 -8.91
C ILE A 127 28.00 -15.18 -9.16
N GLY A 128 28.67 -15.86 -10.09
CA GLY A 128 29.95 -15.47 -10.63
C GLY A 128 29.99 -15.83 -12.10
N VAL A 129 30.01 -14.79 -12.95
CA VAL A 129 30.13 -14.80 -14.43
C VAL A 129 28.79 -14.73 -15.19
N ALA A 130 28.26 -13.51 -15.27
CA ALA A 130 27.53 -13.02 -16.46
C ALA A 130 27.89 -11.53 -16.70
N VAL A 131 29.18 -11.27 -16.94
CA VAL A 131 29.64 -10.03 -17.58
C VAL A 131 30.53 -10.45 -18.75
N PHE A 132 30.36 -9.76 -19.88
CA PHE A 132 31.03 -9.93 -21.19
C PHE A 132 30.45 -10.96 -22.16
N ALA A 133 29.51 -10.53 -23.00
CA ALA A 133 29.43 -10.93 -24.41
C ALA A 133 28.49 -10.03 -25.24
N MET A 134 28.70 -8.71 -25.26
CA MET A 134 28.21 -7.86 -26.36
C MET A 134 29.33 -6.87 -26.73
N GLY A 135 30.24 -7.34 -27.59
CA GLY A 135 31.35 -6.53 -28.12
C GLY A 135 32.16 -7.30 -29.16
N GLY A 136 32.14 -6.78 -30.39
CA GLY A 136 32.96 -7.20 -31.55
C GLY A 136 32.25 -8.15 -32.52
N ASP A 137 32.33 -8.01 -33.84
CA ASP A 137 33.07 -7.07 -34.69
C ASP A 137 32.52 -7.15 -36.14
N ASP A 138 32.61 -6.00 -36.83
CA ASP A 138 33.04 -5.77 -38.22
C ASP A 138 32.40 -6.48 -39.44
N ASN A 139 31.85 -5.68 -40.39
CA ASN A 139 32.59 -5.19 -41.58
C ASN A 139 31.70 -4.52 -42.68
N ASP A 140 32.26 -3.44 -43.24
CA ASP A 140 32.21 -2.96 -44.63
C ASP A 140 30.91 -2.35 -45.25
N LYS A 141 30.90 -1.01 -45.40
CA LYS A 141 31.20 -0.34 -46.69
C LYS A 141 31.07 1.20 -46.66
N ALA A 142 32.20 1.84 -46.93
CA ALA A 142 32.46 2.94 -47.88
C ALA A 142 31.45 4.10 -48.09
N GLY A 143 31.97 5.34 -47.97
CA GLY A 143 31.80 6.33 -49.05
C GLY A 143 31.68 7.81 -48.65
N GLY A 144 32.73 8.59 -48.95
CA GLY A 144 32.68 10.05 -49.19
C GLY A 144 32.69 10.92 -47.93
N GLY A 145 33.44 12.01 -47.80
CA GLY A 145 34.15 12.82 -48.77
C GLY A 145 33.97 14.30 -48.39
N GLY A 146 35.07 14.99 -48.10
CA GLY A 146 35.17 16.45 -47.95
C GLY A 146 35.12 16.94 -46.51
N THR A 147 35.80 17.99 -46.07
CA THR A 147 36.73 18.96 -46.66
C THR A 147 37.29 19.74 -45.46
N GLU A 148 38.56 20.15 -45.55
CA GLU A 148 39.34 21.01 -44.62
C GLU A 148 38.58 22.33 -44.26
N THR A 149 38.81 23.11 -43.20
CA THR A 149 39.98 23.71 -42.51
C THR A 149 39.38 24.66 -41.39
N PRO A 150 40.08 25.58 -40.69
CA PRO A 150 41.35 25.56 -39.96
C PRO A 150 41.20 25.83 -38.44
N THR A 151 42.28 25.50 -37.73
CA THR A 151 42.70 25.97 -36.41
C THR A 151 42.63 27.48 -36.21
N SER A 152 42.13 27.92 -35.04
CA SER A 152 42.43 29.23 -34.46
C SER A 152 42.78 29.05 -32.99
N GLU A 153 44.07 29.12 -32.70
CA GLU A 153 44.62 29.25 -31.35
C GLU A 153 44.40 30.68 -30.85
N GLN A 154 43.94 30.83 -29.61
CA GLN A 154 44.07 32.08 -28.89
C GLN A 154 44.55 31.79 -27.44
N PRO A 155 45.68 32.36 -27.01
CA PRO A 155 46.19 32.19 -25.66
C PRO A 155 45.46 33.14 -24.70
N THR A 156 44.98 32.60 -23.58
CA THR A 156 44.50 33.42 -22.45
C THR A 156 45.26 33.02 -21.19
N GLU A 157 45.71 34.04 -20.47
CA GLU A 157 46.63 34.02 -19.34
C GLU A 157 46.13 33.19 -18.15
N PRO A 158 47.03 32.53 -17.39
CA PRO A 158 46.66 31.90 -16.13
C PRO A 158 46.47 32.98 -15.06
N THR A 159 45.25 33.11 -14.54
CA THR A 159 45.01 33.82 -13.28
C THR A 159 45.06 32.78 -12.16
N ASP A 160 46.06 32.90 -11.29
CA ASP A 160 46.21 32.12 -10.06
C ASP A 160 45.05 32.45 -9.10
N ASP A 161 43.95 31.69 -9.19
CA ASP A 161 42.90 31.69 -8.18
C ASP A 161 43.38 30.87 -6.96
N PRO A 162 43.22 31.37 -5.72
CA PRO A 162 43.63 30.65 -4.52
C PRO A 162 42.85 29.34 -4.41
N THR A 163 43.59 28.23 -4.33
CA THR A 163 43.08 26.89 -4.09
C THR A 163 42.20 26.91 -2.83
N PRO A 164 40.87 26.66 -2.92
CA PRO A 164 40.05 26.53 -1.75
C PRO A 164 40.59 25.34 -0.94
N THR A 165 40.90 25.60 0.33
CA THR A 165 41.22 24.53 1.28
C THR A 165 40.01 23.59 1.30
N PRO A 166 40.18 22.28 1.11
CA PRO A 166 39.06 21.35 1.18
C PRO A 166 38.46 21.47 2.59
N ASP A 167 37.22 21.96 2.65
CA ASP A 167 36.42 21.82 3.86
C ASP A 167 36.37 20.33 4.21
N PRO A 168 36.58 19.96 5.48
CA PRO A 168 36.47 18.57 5.89
C PRO A 168 35.07 18.10 5.50
N THR A 169 35.00 17.18 4.54
CA THR A 169 33.76 16.43 4.25
C THR A 169 33.27 15.90 5.59
N PRO A 170 32.06 16.29 6.03
CA PRO A 170 31.45 15.65 7.18
C PRO A 170 31.45 14.16 6.88
N THR A 171 32.18 13.41 7.69
CA THR A 171 32.01 11.97 7.72
C THR A 171 30.68 11.80 8.43
N ASP A 172 29.59 11.73 7.64
CA ASP A 172 28.30 11.29 8.12
C ASP A 172 28.49 9.85 8.55
N ASP A 173 28.98 9.66 9.78
CA ASP A 173 28.81 8.40 10.48
C ASP A 173 27.30 8.15 10.44
N PRO A 174 26.83 7.08 9.76
CA PRO A 174 25.42 6.81 9.66
C PRO A 174 24.91 6.75 11.09
N THR A 175 24.09 7.74 11.46
CA THR A 175 23.44 7.74 12.75
C THR A 175 22.42 6.62 12.67
N ILE A 176 22.87 5.40 12.97
CA ILE A 176 21.99 4.28 13.22
C ILE A 176 21.05 4.81 14.29
N GLY A 177 19.76 4.91 13.94
CA GLY A 177 18.71 5.31 14.88
C GLY A 177 18.86 4.53 16.18
N GLY A 178 18.34 5.05 17.29
CA GLY A 178 18.36 4.30 18.55
C GLY A 178 17.87 2.87 18.32
N GLU A 179 18.38 1.89 19.08
CA GLU A 179 18.25 0.44 18.82
C GLU A 179 16.80 -0.07 18.61
N ASP A 180 15.79 0.77 18.83
CA ASP A 180 14.37 0.51 18.71
C ASP A 180 13.67 1.23 17.53
N GLN A 181 14.37 2.01 16.69
CA GLN A 181 13.80 2.77 15.56
C GLN A 181 14.09 2.10 14.21
N ILE A 182 13.11 2.13 13.28
CA ILE A 182 13.35 1.64 11.91
C ILE A 182 14.45 2.45 11.21
N PRO A 183 15.42 1.81 10.52
CA PRO A 183 16.44 2.54 9.76
C PRO A 183 15.81 3.41 8.67
N THR A 184 16.26 4.67 8.59
CA THR A 184 15.71 5.66 7.66
C THR A 184 15.83 5.22 6.19
N GLU A 185 16.86 4.45 5.85
CA GLU A 185 17.06 3.89 4.51
C GLU A 185 15.98 2.89 4.07
N MET A 186 15.21 2.34 5.01
CA MET A 186 14.07 1.46 4.71
C MET A 186 12.76 2.22 4.52
N VAL A 187 12.67 3.47 5.00
CA VAL A 187 11.44 4.27 4.92
C VAL A 187 11.14 4.62 3.46
N GLY A 188 9.90 4.39 3.04
CA GLY A 188 9.47 4.57 1.66
C GLY A 188 8.52 3.46 1.20
N ALA A 189 8.16 3.51 -0.07
CA ALA A 189 7.38 2.44 -0.71
C ALA A 189 8.31 1.52 -1.50
N TRP A 190 8.09 0.22 -1.37
CA TRP A 190 8.88 -0.84 -1.98
C TRP A 190 7.96 -1.78 -2.73
N GLU A 191 8.39 -2.28 -3.87
CA GLU A 191 7.62 -3.17 -4.71
C GLU A 191 8.45 -4.28 -5.33
N GLY A 192 7.80 -5.41 -5.60
CA GLY A 192 8.44 -6.56 -6.23
C GLY A 192 7.46 -7.64 -6.63
N GLU A 193 7.81 -8.40 -7.66
CA GLU A 193 7.15 -9.66 -7.98
C GLU A 193 7.72 -10.78 -7.11
N MET A 194 6.84 -11.67 -6.70
CA MET A 194 7.12 -12.79 -5.83
C MET A 194 6.83 -14.08 -6.59
N THR A 195 7.59 -15.13 -6.30
CA THR A 195 7.30 -16.48 -6.83
C THR A 195 7.41 -17.49 -5.70
N SER A 196 6.35 -18.27 -5.47
CA SER A 196 6.37 -19.34 -4.48
C SER A 196 7.27 -20.47 -4.95
N SER A 197 7.66 -21.35 -4.02
CA SER A 197 8.33 -22.61 -4.38
C SER A 197 7.49 -23.53 -5.29
N GLN A 198 6.18 -23.29 -5.40
CA GLN A 198 5.27 -24.02 -6.27
C GLN A 198 5.09 -23.34 -7.65
N GLY A 199 5.67 -22.15 -7.85
CA GLY A 199 5.60 -21.39 -9.10
C GLY A 199 4.46 -20.38 -9.17
N ASP A 200 3.69 -20.21 -8.10
CA ASP A 200 2.65 -19.18 -8.05
C ASP A 200 3.31 -17.80 -7.99
N THR A 201 2.83 -16.86 -8.81
CA THR A 201 3.34 -15.49 -8.87
C THR A 201 2.33 -14.52 -8.31
N TRP A 202 2.81 -13.51 -7.60
CA TRP A 202 2.00 -12.37 -7.13
C TRP A 202 2.85 -11.12 -7.06
N PHE A 203 2.21 -9.97 -6.94
CA PHE A 203 2.90 -8.70 -6.71
C PHE A 203 2.76 -8.27 -5.25
N GLN A 204 3.84 -7.76 -4.69
CA GLN A 204 3.88 -7.23 -3.33
C GLN A 204 4.30 -5.77 -3.37
N ARG A 205 3.54 -4.93 -2.64
CA ARG A 205 3.97 -3.58 -2.26
C ARG A 205 4.03 -3.48 -0.73
N ILE A 206 5.05 -2.79 -0.21
CA ILE A 206 5.23 -2.50 1.22
C ILE A 206 5.53 -1.02 1.35
N GLU A 207 4.67 -0.32 2.07
CA GLU A 207 4.85 1.08 2.45
C GLU A 207 5.35 1.14 3.88
N ILE A 208 6.54 1.69 4.08
CA ILE A 208 7.24 1.74 5.37
C ILE A 208 7.30 3.19 5.81
N SER A 209 6.76 3.46 7.00
CA SER A 209 6.81 4.74 7.69
C SER A 209 7.83 4.73 8.83
N GLU A 210 8.25 5.91 9.27
CA GLU A 210 9.09 6.04 10.46
C GLU A 210 8.32 5.60 11.71
N GLY A 211 8.99 4.88 12.62
CA GLY A 211 8.42 4.51 13.90
C GLY A 211 9.38 3.71 14.77
N TYR A 212 8.91 3.35 15.96
CA TYR A 212 9.64 2.61 16.97
C TYR A 212 9.04 1.23 17.20
N THR A 213 9.79 0.37 17.89
CA THR A 213 9.32 -0.96 18.28
C THR A 213 8.00 -0.86 19.05
N GLY A 214 7.00 -1.62 18.60
CA GLY A 214 5.62 -1.59 19.08
C GLY A 214 4.67 -0.71 18.26
N ASP A 215 5.19 0.15 17.38
CA ASP A 215 4.37 0.94 16.46
C ASP A 215 3.97 0.12 15.22
N ILE A 216 2.80 0.42 14.66
CA ILE A 216 2.44 -0.02 13.31
C ILE A 216 3.17 0.88 12.34
N ILE A 217 4.10 0.31 11.57
CA ILE A 217 4.98 1.09 10.69
C ILE A 217 4.84 0.73 9.22
N THR A 218 4.18 -0.38 8.90
CA THR A 218 4.00 -0.79 7.51
C THR A 218 2.54 -0.90 7.13
N THR A 219 2.26 -0.62 5.85
CA THR A 219 1.06 -1.06 5.14
C THR A 219 1.51 -1.88 3.94
N GLN A 220 0.94 -3.07 3.77
CA GLN A 220 1.34 -4.03 2.75
C GLN A 220 0.17 -4.38 1.85
N TYR A 221 0.44 -4.48 0.55
CA TYR A 221 -0.53 -4.86 -0.46
C TYR A 221 -0.04 -6.11 -1.19
N THR A 222 -0.79 -7.19 -1.07
CA THR A 222 -0.52 -8.48 -1.74
C THR A 222 -1.52 -8.66 -2.87
N VAL A 223 -1.08 -8.52 -4.12
CA VAL A 223 -1.91 -8.64 -5.32
C VAL A 223 -1.76 -10.03 -5.93
N LEU A 224 -2.77 -10.87 -5.70
CA LEU A 224 -2.94 -12.14 -6.38
C LEU A 224 -3.85 -11.97 -7.60
N ALA A 225 -4.01 -13.05 -8.37
CA ALA A 225 -4.82 -13.06 -9.60
C ALA A 225 -6.25 -12.53 -9.44
N GLY A 226 -6.93 -12.87 -8.34
CA GLY A 226 -8.32 -12.48 -8.07
C GLY A 226 -8.55 -11.95 -6.66
N THR A 227 -7.47 -11.64 -5.94
CA THR A 227 -7.53 -11.17 -4.56
C THR A 227 -6.49 -10.08 -4.36
N LEU A 228 -6.87 -8.99 -3.69
CA LEU A 228 -5.96 -8.03 -3.08
C LEU A 228 -6.11 -8.14 -1.56
N CYS A 229 -5.02 -8.37 -0.85
CA CYS A 229 -4.99 -8.32 0.61
C CYS A 229 -4.22 -7.09 1.06
N MET A 230 -4.80 -6.33 2.00
CA MET A 230 -4.13 -5.22 2.67
C MET A 230 -3.97 -5.55 4.16
N GLU A 231 -2.76 -5.35 4.68
CA GLU A 231 -2.46 -5.54 6.10
C GLU A 231 -1.43 -4.54 6.61
N SER A 232 -1.38 -4.37 7.91
CA SER A 232 -0.39 -3.53 8.58
C SER A 232 0.42 -4.35 9.57
N SER A 233 1.70 -4.01 9.74
CA SER A 233 2.60 -4.75 10.63
C SER A 233 3.19 -3.88 11.72
N VAL A 234 3.35 -4.48 12.89
CA VAL A 234 4.04 -3.89 14.04
C VAL A 234 5.55 -4.12 13.91
N LEU A 235 6.35 -3.10 14.19
CA LEU A 235 7.81 -3.25 14.34
C LEU A 235 8.10 -4.02 15.64
N GLU A 236 8.66 -5.23 15.53
CA GLU A 236 9.04 -6.04 16.70
C GLU A 236 10.49 -5.83 17.13
N SER A 237 11.39 -5.62 16.17
CA SER A 237 12.77 -5.27 16.46
C SER A 237 13.43 -4.55 15.28
N SER A 238 14.40 -3.69 15.59
CA SER A 238 15.23 -2.98 14.62
C SER A 238 16.71 -3.37 14.71
N GLY A 239 17.43 -3.18 13.61
CA GLY A 239 18.83 -3.54 13.46
C GLY A 239 19.20 -3.68 11.99
N THR A 240 20.21 -4.50 11.67
CA THR A 240 20.53 -4.84 10.28
C THR A 240 19.40 -5.62 9.60
N VAL A 241 18.71 -6.45 10.39
CA VAL A 241 17.48 -7.13 9.98
C VAL A 241 16.38 -6.61 10.88
N VAL A 242 15.37 -5.99 10.28
CA VAL A 242 14.15 -5.54 10.95
C VAL A 242 13.17 -6.71 10.99
N THR A 243 12.51 -6.92 12.13
CA THR A 243 11.43 -7.91 12.27
C THR A 243 10.10 -7.19 12.38
N LEU A 244 9.14 -7.63 11.58
CA LEU A 244 7.75 -7.18 11.60
C LEU A 244 6.84 -8.34 11.99
N ASN A 245 5.68 -8.03 12.56
CA ASN A 245 4.62 -9.01 12.73
C ASN A 245 3.26 -8.45 12.29
N SER A 246 2.55 -9.22 11.45
CA SER A 246 1.17 -8.95 11.04
C SER A 246 0.24 -10.00 11.64
N ASP A 247 -0.76 -9.58 12.42
CA ASP A 247 -1.72 -10.50 13.05
C ASP A 247 -3.13 -10.42 12.45
N SER A 248 -3.38 -9.47 11.55
CA SER A 248 -4.69 -9.24 10.94
C SER A 248 -4.61 -8.71 9.51
N ILE A 249 -5.66 -8.98 8.75
CA ILE A 249 -5.95 -8.34 7.47
C ILE A 249 -6.78 -7.10 7.75
N ASP A 250 -6.35 -5.94 7.26
CA ASP A 250 -7.05 -4.67 7.43
C ASP A 250 -8.19 -4.54 6.44
N ASP A 251 -7.95 -4.92 5.18
CA ASP A 251 -8.95 -4.94 4.13
C ASP A 251 -8.61 -5.96 3.04
N GLN A 252 -9.59 -6.31 2.22
CA GLN A 252 -9.45 -7.32 1.19
C GLN A 252 -10.50 -7.17 0.09
N TRP A 253 -10.05 -7.34 -1.15
CA TRP A 253 -10.89 -7.26 -2.33
C TRP A 253 -10.80 -8.55 -3.15
N PRO A 254 -11.93 -9.04 -3.68
CA PRO A 254 -13.30 -8.62 -3.35
C PRO A 254 -13.64 -8.89 -1.88
N SER A 255 -14.69 -8.24 -1.37
CA SER A 255 -15.14 -8.48 0.00
C SER A 255 -15.41 -9.98 0.26
N GLY A 256 -14.85 -10.52 1.34
CA GLY A 256 -14.96 -11.96 1.66
C GLY A 256 -13.96 -12.89 0.97
N ALA A 257 -12.98 -12.37 0.22
CA ALA A 257 -11.79 -13.13 -0.18
C ALA A 257 -11.09 -13.83 1.01
N ASN A 258 -10.26 -14.83 0.73
CA ASN A 258 -9.53 -15.56 1.77
C ASN A 258 -8.11 -15.01 1.89
N CYS A 259 -7.96 -13.91 2.61
CA CYS A 259 -6.66 -13.39 3.00
C CYS A 259 -6.20 -14.01 4.32
N SER A 260 -4.89 -14.16 4.50
CA SER A 260 -4.28 -14.60 5.75
C SER A 260 -3.08 -13.72 6.02
N PRO A 261 -2.91 -13.22 7.25
CA PRO A 261 -1.83 -12.31 7.52
C PRO A 261 -0.48 -13.02 7.41
N TRP A 262 0.56 -12.27 7.04
CA TRP A 262 1.89 -12.86 6.85
C TRP A 262 2.53 -13.37 8.15
N GLY A 263 2.11 -12.88 9.32
CA GLY A 263 2.75 -13.18 10.60
C GLY A 263 4.12 -12.52 10.71
N GLU A 264 5.08 -13.25 11.29
CA GLU A 264 6.48 -12.82 11.42
C GLU A 264 7.14 -12.69 10.03
N GLN A 265 7.74 -11.53 9.80
CA GLN A 265 8.41 -11.15 8.56
C GLN A 265 9.74 -10.46 8.88
N THR A 266 10.66 -10.46 7.91
CA THR A 266 11.93 -9.74 8.05
C THR A 266 12.18 -8.81 6.88
N LEU A 267 12.83 -7.69 7.17
CA LEU A 267 13.34 -6.73 6.19
C LEU A 267 14.85 -6.56 6.37
N GLU A 268 15.60 -6.69 5.29
CA GLU A 268 17.05 -6.41 5.26
C GLU A 268 17.35 -5.46 4.10
N TYR A 269 17.95 -4.31 4.40
CA TYR A 269 18.31 -3.33 3.37
C TYR A 269 19.73 -3.61 2.88
N SER A 270 19.89 -3.79 1.57
CA SER A 270 21.18 -4.07 0.96
C SER A 270 21.30 -3.38 -0.40
N GLY A 271 22.20 -2.39 -0.48
CA GLY A 271 22.61 -1.80 -1.76
C GLY A 271 21.49 -1.12 -2.55
N GLY A 272 20.50 -0.50 -1.89
CA GLY A 272 19.37 0.16 -2.56
C GLY A 272 18.19 -0.75 -2.85
N SER A 273 18.25 -2.01 -2.43
CA SER A 273 17.13 -2.96 -2.47
C SER A 273 16.75 -3.37 -1.05
N LEU A 274 15.47 -3.68 -0.88
CA LEU A 274 14.92 -4.23 0.35
C LEU A 274 14.66 -5.73 0.15
N VAL A 275 15.37 -6.58 0.88
CA VAL A 275 15.06 -8.01 0.93
C VAL A 275 13.96 -8.22 1.96
N TRP A 276 12.79 -8.64 1.49
CA TRP A 276 11.65 -9.00 2.33
C TRP A 276 11.52 -10.52 2.40
N SER A 277 11.23 -11.05 3.59
CA SER A 277 10.96 -12.47 3.78
C SER A 277 9.78 -12.74 4.71
N ALA A 278 9.05 -13.80 4.42
CA ALA A 278 7.96 -14.35 5.24
C ALA A 278 8.23 -15.85 5.48
N PRO A 279 8.99 -16.22 6.53
CA PRO A 279 9.46 -17.59 6.74
C PRO A 279 8.34 -18.63 6.91
N SER A 280 7.22 -18.23 7.51
CA SER A 280 6.03 -19.07 7.69
C SER A 280 5.44 -19.56 6.36
N PHE A 281 5.65 -18.80 5.28
CA PHE A 281 5.21 -19.12 3.91
C PHE A 281 6.36 -19.60 3.02
N GLY A 282 7.60 -19.52 3.50
CA GLY A 282 8.79 -19.92 2.73
C GLY A 282 9.04 -19.02 1.52
N VAL A 283 8.79 -17.72 1.68
CA VAL A 283 8.98 -16.70 0.62
C VAL A 283 10.08 -15.73 1.03
N GLU A 284 10.93 -15.39 0.08
CA GLU A 284 11.95 -14.34 0.16
C GLU A 284 12.04 -13.67 -1.21
N SER A 285 12.16 -12.35 -1.25
CA SER A 285 12.39 -11.61 -2.49
C SER A 285 13.09 -10.28 -2.28
N SER A 286 13.73 -9.82 -3.35
CA SER A 286 14.38 -8.51 -3.45
C SER A 286 13.37 -7.52 -4.03
N MET A 287 13.09 -6.45 -3.31
CA MET A 287 12.16 -5.39 -3.70
C MET A 287 12.94 -4.13 -4.09
N THR A 288 12.38 -3.38 -5.04
CA THR A 288 12.90 -2.08 -5.46
C THR A 288 12.04 -0.96 -4.91
N MET A 289 12.63 0.22 -4.71
CA MET A 289 11.86 1.40 -4.33
C MET A 289 10.83 1.71 -5.41
N ALA A 290 9.58 1.91 -5.02
CA ALA A 290 8.50 2.23 -5.93
C ALA A 290 8.63 3.68 -6.44
N GLU A 291 8.11 3.94 -7.64
CA GLU A 291 8.12 5.29 -8.22
C GLU A 291 7.22 6.24 -7.41
N ALA A 292 6.00 5.83 -7.12
CA ALA A 292 5.12 6.53 -6.19
C ALA A 292 5.42 6.11 -4.74
N GLY A 293 5.81 7.08 -3.91
CA GLY A 293 5.96 6.91 -2.46
C GLY A 293 4.63 6.62 -1.73
N ALA A 294 4.71 6.29 -0.45
CA ALA A 294 3.55 5.99 0.38
C ALA A 294 2.58 7.18 0.46
N GLY A 295 1.29 6.93 0.19
CA GLY A 295 0.24 7.97 0.15
C GLY A 295 0.41 9.06 -0.92
N ASN A 296 1.36 8.90 -1.84
CA ASN A 296 1.49 9.79 -2.99
C ASN A 296 0.64 9.26 -4.14
N ASP A 297 0.26 10.18 -5.03
CA ASP A 297 -0.44 9.84 -6.27
C ASP A 297 0.41 8.92 -7.14
N ALA A 298 -0.18 7.78 -7.51
CA ALA A 298 0.40 6.76 -8.35
C ALA A 298 -0.27 6.69 -9.74
N MET A 299 -1.27 7.54 -10.02
CA MET A 299 -1.93 7.56 -11.32
C MET A 299 -1.04 8.25 -12.38
N PRO A 300 -0.67 7.55 -13.47
CA PRO A 300 0.16 8.12 -14.52
C PRO A 300 -0.55 9.21 -15.32
N TYR A 301 0.22 10.24 -15.72
CA TYR A 301 -0.31 11.32 -16.54
C TYR A 301 -0.76 10.90 -17.95
N ASP A 302 -0.27 9.77 -18.45
CA ASP A 302 -0.63 9.28 -19.77
C ASP A 302 -2.05 8.69 -19.84
N ILE A 303 -2.63 8.32 -18.69
CA ILE A 303 -3.89 7.57 -18.67
C ILE A 303 -4.94 8.11 -17.69
N TYR A 304 -4.67 9.13 -16.88
CA TYR A 304 -5.60 9.64 -15.85
C TYR A 304 -6.85 10.30 -16.46
N SER A 305 -8.01 10.15 -15.80
CA SER A 305 -9.28 10.76 -16.25
C SER A 305 -9.70 10.43 -17.69
N GLU A 306 -9.27 9.27 -18.18
CA GLU A 306 -9.57 8.81 -19.54
C GLU A 306 -10.55 7.64 -19.51
N THR A 307 -11.27 7.48 -20.62
CA THR A 307 -12.19 6.35 -20.82
C THR A 307 -11.63 5.42 -21.88
N TRP A 308 -11.41 4.17 -21.52
CA TRP A 308 -10.81 3.14 -22.37
C TRP A 308 -11.85 2.09 -22.73
N VAL A 309 -12.09 1.88 -24.02
CA VAL A 309 -13.10 0.97 -24.54
C VAL A 309 -12.44 -0.29 -25.09
N GLY A 310 -12.61 -1.39 -24.34
CA GLY A 310 -12.28 -2.74 -24.76
C GLY A 310 -13.45 -3.46 -25.45
N PRO A 311 -13.30 -4.75 -25.79
CA PRO A 311 -14.34 -5.52 -26.49
C PRO A 311 -15.60 -5.73 -25.65
N ASP A 312 -15.43 -5.99 -24.35
CA ASP A 312 -16.51 -6.34 -23.42
C ASP A 312 -16.58 -5.42 -22.19
N LEU A 313 -15.58 -4.55 -22.01
CA LEU A 313 -15.42 -3.67 -20.86
C LEU A 313 -15.08 -2.26 -21.30
N THR A 314 -15.66 -1.28 -20.61
CA THR A 314 -15.21 0.12 -20.59
C THR A 314 -14.54 0.37 -19.26
N ALA A 315 -13.36 0.96 -19.25
CA ALA A 315 -12.59 1.29 -18.06
C ALA A 315 -12.39 2.80 -17.96
N GLU A 316 -12.83 3.40 -16.87
CA GLU A 316 -12.62 4.82 -16.55
C GLU A 316 -11.53 4.91 -15.47
N THR A 317 -10.46 5.63 -15.76
CA THR A 317 -9.35 5.85 -14.82
C THR A 317 -9.59 7.09 -13.98
N GLU A 318 -9.21 7.03 -12.71
CA GLU A 318 -9.27 8.20 -11.83
C GLU A 318 -8.28 9.30 -12.25
N THR A 319 -8.49 10.53 -11.77
CA THR A 319 -7.52 11.63 -11.96
C THR A 319 -6.26 11.43 -11.13
N THR A 320 -6.44 10.94 -9.91
CA THR A 320 -5.39 10.71 -8.92
C THR A 320 -5.75 9.47 -8.13
N ALA A 321 -4.79 8.61 -7.82
CA ALA A 321 -5.02 7.45 -6.99
C ALA A 321 -3.72 7.03 -6.30
N SER A 322 -3.73 7.01 -4.97
CA SER A 322 -2.67 6.41 -4.17
C SER A 322 -2.90 4.90 -4.02
N ALA A 323 -1.90 4.16 -3.55
CA ALA A 323 -2.11 2.75 -3.20
C ALA A 323 -3.24 2.63 -2.15
N GLY A 324 -4.17 1.70 -2.37
CA GLY A 324 -5.34 1.50 -1.51
C GLY A 324 -6.57 2.36 -1.88
N GLU A 325 -6.44 3.32 -2.80
CA GLU A 325 -7.56 4.14 -3.29
C GLU A 325 -8.18 3.56 -4.57
N LEU A 326 -9.38 4.02 -4.94
CA LEU A 326 -9.98 3.69 -6.24
C LEU A 326 -9.05 4.13 -7.36
N GLY A 327 -8.71 3.22 -8.28
CA GLY A 327 -7.88 3.54 -9.45
C GLY A 327 -8.66 3.48 -10.76
N VAL A 328 -9.50 2.45 -10.92
CA VAL A 328 -10.22 2.19 -12.19
C VAL A 328 -11.65 1.72 -11.90
N THR A 329 -12.60 2.30 -12.62
CA THR A 329 -13.99 1.84 -12.66
C THR A 329 -14.27 1.12 -13.98
N PHE A 330 -14.71 -0.13 -13.91
CA PHE A 330 -15.07 -0.93 -15.08
C PHE A 330 -16.59 -1.01 -15.26
N THR A 331 -17.07 -1.01 -16.50
CA THR A 331 -18.48 -1.28 -16.83
C THR A 331 -18.62 -2.15 -18.09
N ASN A 332 -19.70 -2.93 -18.16
CA ASN A 332 -20.10 -3.65 -19.39
C ASN A 332 -21.56 -3.33 -19.81
N GLY A 333 -22.12 -2.25 -19.25
CA GLY A 333 -23.52 -1.86 -19.40
C GLY A 333 -24.51 -2.56 -18.47
N THR A 334 -24.15 -3.71 -17.87
CA THR A 334 -25.00 -4.41 -16.88
C THR A 334 -24.40 -4.48 -15.48
N CYS A 335 -23.07 -4.42 -15.41
CA CYS A 335 -22.27 -4.51 -14.21
C CYS A 335 -21.38 -3.27 -14.09
N THR A 336 -21.03 -2.93 -12.85
CA THR A 336 -19.99 -1.95 -12.54
C THR A 336 -19.05 -2.59 -11.52
N TRP A 337 -17.75 -2.44 -11.73
CA TRP A 337 -16.72 -2.87 -10.80
C TRP A 337 -15.79 -1.73 -10.47
N GLU A 338 -15.27 -1.73 -9.25
CA GLU A 338 -14.28 -0.79 -8.77
C GLU A 338 -13.00 -1.55 -8.42
N SER A 339 -11.87 -1.12 -8.99
CA SER A 339 -10.55 -1.70 -8.75
C SER A 339 -9.64 -0.72 -8.03
N THR A 340 -9.04 -1.19 -6.93
CA THR A 340 -8.10 -0.44 -6.10
C THR A 340 -6.75 -0.29 -6.79
N MET A 341 -6.17 0.91 -6.79
CA MET A 341 -4.80 1.17 -7.21
C MET A 341 -3.82 0.53 -6.23
N VAL A 342 -2.77 -0.11 -6.75
CA VAL A 342 -1.72 -0.71 -5.90
C VAL A 342 -0.34 -0.18 -6.25
N ALA A 343 0.01 -0.09 -7.53
CA ALA A 343 1.31 0.43 -7.95
C ALA A 343 1.22 1.22 -9.25
N GLY A 344 2.13 2.17 -9.40
CA GLY A 344 2.18 3.10 -10.51
C GLY A 344 3.18 4.21 -10.23
N GLY A 345 2.97 5.35 -10.86
CA GLY A 345 3.82 6.53 -10.77
C GLY A 345 3.41 7.53 -11.83
N LEU A 346 3.66 8.81 -11.58
CA LEU A 346 3.26 9.89 -12.48
C LEU A 346 3.89 9.79 -13.88
N GLN A 347 5.00 9.06 -14.01
CA GLN A 347 5.72 8.80 -15.27
C GLN A 347 5.84 7.30 -15.57
N ALA A 348 5.18 6.45 -14.78
CA ALA A 348 5.21 5.02 -14.98
C ALA A 348 4.44 4.67 -16.25
N THR A 349 4.96 3.75 -17.07
CA THR A 349 4.24 3.22 -18.25
C THR A 349 3.46 1.93 -17.96
N GLN A 350 3.28 1.64 -16.66
CA GLN A 350 2.43 0.57 -16.18
C GLN A 350 1.78 0.95 -14.85
N VAL A 351 0.63 0.36 -14.58
CA VAL A 351 0.03 0.35 -13.23
C VAL A 351 -0.41 -1.06 -12.88
N ILE A 352 -0.50 -1.33 -11.58
CA ILE A 352 -1.09 -2.56 -11.04
C ILE A 352 -2.31 -2.15 -10.22
N ILE A 353 -3.42 -2.79 -10.55
CA ILE A 353 -4.68 -2.65 -9.83
C ILE A 353 -5.12 -3.99 -9.28
N GLY A 354 -5.79 -3.95 -8.12
CA GLY A 354 -6.43 -5.11 -7.52
C GLY A 354 -7.63 -5.61 -8.33
N PRO A 355 -8.27 -6.70 -7.86
CA PRO A 355 -9.44 -7.24 -8.52
C PRO A 355 -10.59 -6.23 -8.47
N GLY A 356 -11.43 -6.23 -9.50
CA GLY A 356 -12.61 -5.36 -9.55
C GLY A 356 -13.72 -5.93 -8.70
N ASP A 357 -14.08 -5.23 -7.61
CA ASP A 357 -15.22 -5.63 -6.77
C ASP A 357 -16.53 -5.12 -7.40
N ALA A 358 -17.54 -5.99 -7.49
CA ALA A 358 -18.78 -5.68 -8.19
C ALA A 358 -19.67 -4.77 -7.34
N VAL A 359 -19.69 -3.48 -7.65
CA VAL A 359 -20.54 -2.48 -6.96
C VAL A 359 -21.97 -2.44 -7.51
N SER A 360 -22.21 -3.01 -8.69
CA SER A 360 -23.55 -3.15 -9.27
C SER A 360 -23.69 -4.37 -10.20
N GLY A 361 -24.92 -4.83 -10.44
CA GLY A 361 -25.23 -5.87 -11.44
C GLY A 361 -25.24 -7.33 -10.95
N GLY A 362 -24.70 -7.61 -9.76
CA GLY A 362 -24.64 -8.99 -9.20
C GLY A 362 -23.69 -9.90 -9.96
N CYS A 363 -22.57 -9.34 -10.40
CA CYS A 363 -21.61 -9.97 -11.30
C CYS A 363 -20.44 -10.57 -10.54
N ASP A 364 -19.74 -11.51 -11.16
CA ASP A 364 -18.52 -12.06 -10.59
C ASP A 364 -17.43 -10.96 -10.55
N PRO A 365 -16.55 -10.96 -9.53
CA PRO A 365 -15.41 -10.03 -9.46
C PRO A 365 -14.50 -10.16 -10.70
N LEU A 366 -13.91 -9.04 -11.11
CA LEU A 366 -12.87 -9.04 -12.15
C LEU A 366 -11.52 -9.45 -11.54
N PRO A 367 -10.58 -10.01 -12.33
CA PRO A 367 -9.24 -10.30 -11.84
C PRO A 367 -8.46 -9.00 -11.58
N SER A 368 -7.34 -9.14 -10.88
CA SER A 368 -6.32 -8.09 -10.80
C SER A 368 -5.64 -7.93 -12.16
N TYR A 369 -5.30 -6.71 -12.54
CA TYR A 369 -4.68 -6.40 -13.82
C TYR A 369 -3.35 -5.68 -13.66
N ARG A 370 -2.41 -6.02 -14.53
CA ARG A 370 -1.32 -5.16 -14.95
C ARG A 370 -1.78 -4.40 -16.19
N ILE A 371 -1.87 -3.08 -16.08
CA ILE A 371 -2.19 -2.20 -17.20
C ILE A 371 -0.88 -1.63 -17.72
N HIS A 372 -0.63 -1.71 -19.01
CA HIS A 372 0.60 -1.18 -19.62
C HIS A 372 0.34 -0.58 -21.00
N TRP A 373 1.22 0.35 -21.39
CA TRP A 373 1.15 1.04 -22.68
C TRP A 373 2.56 1.44 -23.14
N THR A 374 2.63 2.04 -24.31
CA THR A 374 3.90 2.50 -24.90
C THR A 374 3.75 3.89 -25.46
N GLY A 375 4.74 4.74 -25.20
CA GLY A 375 4.75 6.13 -25.65
C GLY A 375 3.93 7.04 -24.74
N ASP A 376 4.16 8.34 -24.90
CA ASP A 376 3.35 9.39 -24.26
C ASP A 376 1.99 9.48 -25.00
N ASP A 377 0.92 9.84 -24.28
CA ASP A 377 -0.45 9.95 -24.82
C ASP A 377 -0.93 8.71 -25.62
N PRO A 378 -0.98 7.51 -25.00
CA PRO A 378 -1.33 6.28 -25.70
C PRO A 378 -2.75 6.30 -26.28
N GLU A 379 -2.92 5.90 -27.54
CA GLU A 379 -4.27 5.65 -28.11
C GLU A 379 -4.83 4.28 -27.68
N THR A 380 -3.98 3.40 -27.15
CA THR A 380 -4.32 2.03 -26.76
C THR A 380 -3.53 1.63 -25.52
N ILE A 381 -4.22 1.01 -24.57
CA ILE A 381 -3.61 0.35 -23.40
C ILE A 381 -3.97 -1.12 -23.37
N THR A 382 -3.13 -1.92 -22.72
CA THR A 382 -3.32 -3.37 -22.58
C THR A 382 -3.58 -3.71 -21.12
N PHE A 383 -4.64 -4.45 -20.86
CA PHE A 383 -4.96 -5.03 -19.56
C PHE A 383 -4.55 -6.50 -19.57
N SER A 384 -3.53 -6.86 -18.80
CA SER A 384 -3.04 -8.24 -18.66
C SER A 384 -3.38 -8.79 -17.26
N PRO A 385 -4.18 -9.87 -17.15
CA PRO A 385 -4.45 -10.51 -15.85
C PRO A 385 -3.18 -10.94 -15.12
N MET A 386 -3.16 -10.79 -13.79
CA MET A 386 -1.98 -11.11 -12.96
C MET A 386 -1.63 -12.61 -12.88
N ASP A 387 -2.55 -13.53 -13.22
CA ASP A 387 -2.25 -14.96 -13.35
C ASP A 387 -1.58 -15.35 -14.68
N GLY A 388 -1.41 -14.39 -15.59
CA GLY A 388 -0.97 -14.66 -16.97
C GLY A 388 -1.96 -15.54 -17.75
N GLY A 389 -3.21 -15.61 -17.28
CA GLY A 389 -4.27 -16.43 -17.86
C GLY A 389 -4.89 -15.83 -19.12
N GLU A 390 -5.98 -16.46 -19.57
CA GLU A 390 -6.86 -15.89 -20.60
C GLU A 390 -7.56 -14.65 -20.06
N GLY A 391 -7.77 -13.63 -20.90
CA GLY A 391 -8.43 -12.38 -20.49
C GLY A 391 -7.57 -11.14 -20.67
N GLU A 392 -6.40 -11.26 -21.29
CA GLU A 392 -5.72 -10.08 -21.83
C GLU A 392 -6.58 -9.41 -22.91
N PHE A 393 -6.72 -8.09 -22.83
CA PHE A 393 -7.40 -7.31 -23.85
C PHE A 393 -6.78 -5.93 -24.02
N ASN A 394 -6.90 -5.41 -25.25
CA ASN A 394 -6.56 -4.04 -25.58
C ASN A 394 -7.82 -3.17 -25.46
N ALA A 395 -7.67 -1.98 -24.89
CA ALA A 395 -8.70 -0.96 -24.84
C ALA A 395 -8.21 0.29 -25.56
N ASN A 396 -9.07 0.87 -26.39
CA ASN A 396 -8.75 2.09 -27.13
C ASN A 396 -9.31 3.29 -26.38
N LEU A 397 -8.63 4.43 -26.47
CA LEU A 397 -9.13 5.68 -25.94
C LEU A 397 -10.49 6.02 -26.57
N SER A 398 -11.47 6.40 -25.77
CA SER A 398 -12.76 6.91 -26.24
C SER A 398 -12.62 8.35 -26.69
N ASP A 399 -13.02 8.64 -27.93
CA ASP A 399 -13.10 10.00 -28.49
C ASP A 399 -14.10 10.92 -27.75
#